data_AF-A0A371C9H4-F1
#
_entry.id   AF-A0A371C9H4-F1
#
_cell.length_a   1.000
_cell.length_b   1.000
_cell.length_c   1.000
_cell.angle_alpha   90.00
_cell.angle_beta   90.00
_cell.angle_gamma   90.00
#
_symmetry.space_group_name_H-M   'P 1'
#
loop_
_entity.id
_entity.type
_entity.pdbx_description
1 polymer ?
#
loop_
_entity_poly.entity_id
_entity_poly.type
_entity_poly.pdbx_seq_one_letter_code
_entity_poly.pdbx_strand_id
1 'polypeptide(L)'
;MLVTTSCGKFQLELYDQDNQAAVLEFESLVDLNQISEKPISKSDKYLGVSVSKSSPPAVDSLKITGAGIVAFLDKQLIISVAPIPELTNASIFGRVSQGLAVVEALRDSSDPVIYSIEADSEGTY
;
A
#
# COMPACT_ATOMS: atom_id res chain seq x y z
N MET A 1 1.69 10.89 2.71
CA MET A 1 0.76 10.23 3.67
C MET A 1 1.46 9.41 4.75
N LEU A 2 0.95 9.45 5.99
CA LEU A 2 1.50 8.71 7.15
C LEU A 2 0.63 7.48 7.48
N VAL A 3 1.26 6.31 7.62
CA VAL A 3 0.58 5.07 8.01
C VAL A 3 1.04 4.66 9.41
N THR A 4 0.10 4.44 10.32
CA THR A 4 0.35 3.96 11.68
C THR A 4 -0.07 2.49 11.80
N THR A 5 0.83 1.66 12.32
CA THR A 5 0.62 0.21 12.43
C THR A 5 1.03 -0.31 13.81
N SER A 6 0.72 -1.59 14.05
CA SER A 6 1.19 -2.35 15.24
C SER A 6 2.71 -2.36 15.44
N CYS A 7 3.50 -2.15 14.38
CA CYS A 7 4.96 -2.20 14.43
C CYS A 7 5.65 -0.83 14.34
N GLY A 8 4.87 0.26 14.33
CA GLY A 8 5.38 1.62 14.18
C GLY A 8 4.73 2.38 13.02
N LYS A 9 5.40 3.43 12.56
CA LYS A 9 4.90 4.35 11.53
C LYS A 9 5.80 4.35 10.30
N PHE A 10 5.21 4.41 9.12
CA PHE A 10 5.91 4.60 7.86
C PHE A 10 5.20 5.63 6.99
N GLN A 11 5.92 6.24 6.05
CA GLN A 11 5.36 7.23 5.13
C GLN A 11 5.23 6.66 3.73
N LEU A 12 4.13 7.01 3.07
CA LEU A 12 3.85 6.73 1.67
C LEU A 12 4.01 8.01 0.85
N GLU A 13 4.67 7.85 -0.29
CA GLU A 13 4.72 8.79 -1.41
C GLU A 13 3.85 8.21 -2.54
N LEU A 14 2.87 8.98 -2.99
CA LEU A 14 1.92 8.59 -4.03
C LEU A 14 2.40 9.04 -5.41
N TYR A 15 2.01 8.28 -6.42
CA TYR A 15 2.35 8.53 -7.82
C TYR A 15 1.16 9.15 -8.56
N ASP A 16 0.70 10.31 -8.08
CA ASP A 16 -0.46 11.02 -8.63
C ASP A 16 -0.37 11.27 -10.14
N GLN A 17 0.84 11.53 -10.63
CA GLN A 17 1.09 11.81 -12.05
C GLN A 17 1.18 10.55 -12.91
N ASP A 18 1.53 9.40 -12.33
CA ASP A 18 1.71 8.15 -13.07
C ASP A 18 0.44 7.29 -13.06
N ASN A 19 -0.31 7.26 -11.95
CA ASN A 19 -1.49 6.43 -11.80
C ASN A 19 -2.57 7.07 -10.90
N GLN A 20 -3.08 8.22 -11.33
CA GLN A 20 -4.09 8.99 -10.61
C GLN A 20 -5.34 8.17 -10.26
N ALA A 21 -5.80 7.28 -11.15
CA ALA A 21 -6.98 6.46 -10.92
C ALA A 21 -6.82 5.54 -9.70
N ALA A 22 -5.60 5.02 -9.50
CA ALA A 22 -5.30 4.19 -8.34
C ALA A 22 -5.10 5.01 -7.07
N VAL A 23 -4.53 6.21 -7.16
CA VAL A 23 -4.41 7.09 -5.99
C VAL A 23 -5.78 7.50 -5.46
N LEU A 24 -6.67 8.01 -6.33
CA LEU A 24 -8.04 8.41 -5.93
C LEU A 24 -8.82 7.25 -5.31
N GLU A 25 -8.62 6.04 -5.81
CA GLU A 25 -9.24 4.84 -5.27
C GLU A 25 -8.68 4.49 -3.89
N PHE A 26 -7.36 4.59 -3.69
CA PHE A 26 -6.74 4.42 -2.38
C PHE A 26 -7.26 5.45 -1.37
N GLU A 27 -7.29 6.73 -1.72
CA GLU A 27 -7.80 7.80 -0.86
C GLU A 27 -9.27 7.56 -0.50
N SER A 28 -10.10 7.16 -1.45
CA SER A 28 -11.50 6.78 -1.19
C SER A 28 -11.63 5.65 -0.18
N LEU A 29 -10.74 4.65 -0.21
CA LEU A 29 -10.73 3.56 0.77
C LEU A 29 -10.26 4.01 2.16
N VAL A 30 -9.36 4.99 2.23
CA VAL A 30 -8.93 5.63 3.49
C VAL A 30 -10.09 6.42 4.09
N ASP A 31 -10.75 7.27 3.31
CA ASP A 31 -11.89 8.09 3.75
C ASP A 31 -13.07 7.25 4.25
N LEU A 32 -13.30 6.10 3.61
CA LEU A 32 -14.34 5.15 3.99
C LEU A 32 -13.93 4.21 5.13
N ASN A 33 -12.73 4.41 5.71
CA ASN A 33 -12.14 3.57 6.76
C ASN A 33 -12.14 2.07 6.40
N GLN A 34 -11.89 1.74 5.13
CA GLN A 34 -11.92 0.37 4.63
C GLN A 34 -10.56 -0.33 4.68
N ILE A 35 -9.51 0.31 5.17
CA ILE A 35 -8.16 -0.27 5.26
C ILE A 35 -7.71 -0.37 6.72
N SER A 36 -8.09 0.60 7.56
CA SER A 36 -7.82 0.59 8.98
C SER A 36 -8.48 -0.60 9.69
N GLU A 37 -7.81 -1.09 10.74
CA GLU A 37 -8.23 -2.19 11.61
C GLU A 37 -8.46 -3.53 10.90
N LYS A 38 -8.11 -3.62 9.62
CA LYS A 38 -8.16 -4.87 8.88
C LYS A 38 -6.92 -5.73 9.14
N PRO A 39 -7.09 -7.07 9.19
CA PRO A 39 -5.97 -7.97 9.28
C PRO A 39 -5.10 -7.88 8.02
N ILE A 40 -3.78 -7.84 8.22
CA ILE A 40 -2.81 -7.89 7.13
C ILE A 40 -2.51 -9.36 6.81
N SER A 41 -2.87 -9.77 5.59
CA SER A 41 -2.45 -11.04 5.00
C SER A 41 -0.98 -11.00 4.64
N LYS A 42 -0.26 -12.10 4.88
CA LYS A 42 1.17 -12.20 4.61
C LYS A 42 1.46 -13.17 3.49
N SER A 43 2.40 -12.78 2.65
CA SER A 43 3.02 -13.61 1.62
C SER A 43 4.54 -13.45 1.74
N ASP A 44 5.29 -14.38 1.15
CA ASP A 44 6.76 -14.30 1.08
C ASP A 44 7.25 -13.04 0.34
N LYS A 45 6.38 -12.44 -0.50
CA LYS A 45 6.73 -11.32 -1.37
C LYS A 45 6.03 -10.01 -1.02
N TYR A 46 4.90 -10.04 -0.30
CA TYR A 46 4.13 -8.85 0.02
C TYR A 46 3.25 -9.02 1.26
N LEU A 47 2.85 -7.88 1.82
CA LEU A 47 1.78 -7.73 2.80
C LEU A 47 0.52 -7.26 2.07
N GLY A 48 -0.64 -7.79 2.43
CA GLY A 48 -1.90 -7.52 1.72
C GLY A 48 -3.05 -7.20 2.67
N VAL A 49 -3.88 -6.21 2.33
CA VAL A 49 -5.13 -5.89 3.02
C VAL A 49 -6.28 -6.05 2.05
N SER A 50 -7.29 -6.83 2.43
CA SER A 50 -8.48 -7.04 1.59
C SER A 50 -9.32 -5.77 1.51
N VAL A 51 -9.61 -5.33 0.29
CA VAL A 51 -10.43 -4.15 -0.02
C VAL A 51 -11.71 -4.58 -0.74
N SER A 52 -12.78 -3.79 -0.63
CA SER A 52 -14.08 -4.16 -1.20
C SER A 52 -14.18 -3.90 -2.70
N LYS A 53 -13.37 -2.98 -3.20
CA LYS A 53 -13.39 -2.52 -4.59
C LYS A 53 -12.37 -3.28 -5.45
N SER A 54 -12.64 -3.33 -6.75
CA SER A 54 -11.75 -3.94 -7.74
C SER A 54 -10.54 -3.06 -8.00
N SER A 55 -9.41 -3.69 -8.29
CA SER A 55 -8.18 -2.99 -8.68
C SER A 55 -8.41 -2.06 -9.87
N PRO A 56 -7.96 -0.78 -9.77
CA PRO A 56 -7.81 0.12 -10.90
C PRO A 56 -6.90 -0.46 -11.99
N PRO A 57 -6.93 0.07 -13.23
CA PRO A 57 -6.06 -0.42 -14.30
C PRO A 57 -4.57 -0.30 -13.92
N ALA A 58 -3.77 -1.28 -14.32
CA ALA A 58 -2.33 -1.22 -14.16
C ALA A 58 -1.69 -0.31 -15.22
N VAL A 59 -0.54 0.27 -14.89
CA VAL A 59 0.25 1.11 -15.80
C VAL A 59 1.51 0.35 -16.18
N ASP A 60 1.70 0.09 -17.48
CA ASP A 60 2.77 -0.80 -18.00
C ASP A 60 4.20 -0.32 -17.67
N SER A 61 4.39 0.97 -17.40
CA SER A 61 5.68 1.55 -17.05
C SER A 61 6.10 1.28 -15.60
N LEU A 62 5.17 0.89 -14.72
CA LEU A 62 5.44 0.64 -13.31
C LEU A 62 5.61 -0.86 -13.04
N LYS A 63 6.61 -1.21 -12.25
CA LYS A 63 6.91 -2.60 -11.87
C LYS A 63 7.32 -2.71 -10.41
N ILE A 64 7.01 -3.84 -9.78
CA ILE A 64 7.44 -4.14 -8.41
C ILE A 64 8.91 -4.60 -8.43
N THR A 65 9.83 -3.65 -8.43
CA THR A 65 11.28 -3.90 -8.54
C THR A 65 11.99 -4.08 -7.20
N GLY A 66 11.29 -3.86 -6.08
CA GLY A 66 11.88 -3.91 -4.74
C GLY A 66 10.82 -3.89 -3.65
N ALA A 67 11.28 -3.81 -2.39
CA ALA A 67 10.43 -3.66 -1.22
C ALA A 67 9.87 -2.23 -1.11
N GLY A 68 8.72 -2.11 -0.44
CA GLY A 68 8.05 -0.84 -0.17
C GLY A 68 7.19 -0.31 -1.31
N ILE A 69 6.96 -1.06 -2.39
CA ILE A 69 6.10 -0.62 -3.49
C ILE A 69 4.65 -0.93 -3.11
N VAL A 70 3.76 0.05 -3.30
CA VAL A 70 2.34 -0.06 -2.97
C VAL A 70 1.51 -0.18 -4.25
N ALA A 71 0.63 -1.17 -4.29
CA ALA A 71 -0.19 -1.45 -5.45
C ALA A 71 -1.54 -2.06 -5.10
N PHE A 72 -2.50 -1.95 -6.01
CA PHE A 72 -3.68 -2.80 -6.01
C PHE A 72 -3.39 -4.10 -6.77
N LEU A 73 -3.82 -5.22 -6.18
CA LEU A 73 -3.79 -6.54 -6.80
C LEU A 73 -5.15 -7.22 -6.55
N ASP A 74 -5.93 -7.42 -7.61
CA ASP A 74 -7.30 -7.92 -7.56
C ASP A 74 -8.21 -7.18 -6.56
N LYS A 75 -8.44 -7.76 -5.37
CA LYS A 75 -9.23 -7.18 -4.26
C LYS A 75 -8.36 -6.94 -3.02
N GLN A 76 -7.07 -6.70 -3.23
CA GLN A 76 -6.11 -6.45 -2.17
C GLN A 76 -5.33 -5.18 -2.46
N LEU A 77 -5.11 -4.41 -1.41
CA LEU A 77 -4.03 -3.44 -1.34
C LEU A 77 -2.78 -4.16 -0.86
N ILE A 78 -1.69 -4.10 -1.62
CA ILE A 78 -0.44 -4.76 -1.27
C ILE A 78 0.70 -3.77 -1.04
N ILE A 79 1.62 -4.14 -0.15
CA ILE A 79 2.92 -3.50 0.03
C ILE A 79 3.98 -4.58 -0.16
N SER A 80 4.86 -4.42 -1.14
CA SER A 80 5.91 -5.39 -1.42
C SER A 80 6.95 -5.43 -0.30
N VAL A 81 7.48 -6.62 0.00
CA VAL A 81 8.65 -6.82 0.87
C VAL A 81 9.85 -7.38 0.10
N ALA A 82 9.65 -7.70 -1.18
CA ALA A 82 10.66 -8.17 -2.12
C ALA A 82 10.26 -7.78 -3.56
N PRO A 83 11.19 -7.85 -4.53
CA PRO A 83 10.85 -7.72 -5.95
C PRO A 83 9.85 -8.77 -6.42
N ILE A 84 8.90 -8.37 -7.28
CA ILE A 84 7.88 -9.25 -7.89
C ILE A 84 7.77 -8.94 -9.40
N PRO A 85 8.81 -9.23 -10.19
CA PRO A 85 8.86 -8.86 -11.60
C PRO A 85 7.78 -9.53 -12.47
N GLU A 86 7.24 -10.68 -12.03
CA GLU A 86 6.16 -11.39 -12.72
C GLU A 86 4.77 -10.76 -12.54
N LEU A 87 4.61 -9.83 -11.60
CA LEU A 87 3.32 -9.23 -11.28
C LEU A 87 3.07 -7.99 -12.15
N THR A 88 2.58 -8.22 -13.37
CA THR A 88 2.33 -7.17 -14.36
C THR A 88 0.92 -6.59 -14.29
N ASN A 89 0.00 -7.23 -13.57
CA ASN A 89 -1.38 -6.80 -13.39
C ASN A 89 -1.61 -5.94 -12.13
N ALA A 90 -0.54 -5.65 -11.38
CA ALA A 90 -0.63 -4.80 -10.20
C ALA A 90 -0.73 -3.32 -10.59
N SER A 91 -1.73 -2.64 -10.07
CA SER A 91 -1.89 -1.20 -10.27
C SER A 91 -1.07 -0.46 -9.21
N ILE A 92 0.19 -0.18 -9.56
CA ILE A 92 1.14 0.51 -8.67
C ILE A 92 0.78 1.99 -8.62
N PHE A 93 0.77 2.56 -7.42
CA PHE A 93 0.35 3.94 -7.20
C PHE A 93 1.15 4.67 -6.12
N GLY A 94 2.16 4.03 -5.56
CA GLY A 94 3.04 4.68 -4.60
C GLY A 94 4.14 3.79 -4.08
N ARG A 95 4.90 4.34 -3.15
CA ARG A 95 5.95 3.63 -2.42
C ARG A 95 6.06 4.12 -0.99
N VAL A 96 6.70 3.32 -0.16
CA VAL A 96 7.15 3.68 1.18
C VAL A 96 8.37 4.59 1.02
N SER A 97 8.21 5.87 1.33
CA SER A 97 9.28 6.87 1.26
C SER A 97 10.12 6.89 2.54
N GLN A 98 9.54 6.54 3.69
CA GLN A 98 10.23 6.46 4.97
C GLN A 98 9.68 5.31 5.82
N GLY A 99 10.52 4.70 6.65
CA GLY A 99 10.09 3.66 7.60
C GLY A 99 9.94 2.25 7.01
N LEU A 100 10.71 1.91 5.96
CA LEU A 100 10.67 0.57 5.35
C LEU A 100 10.90 -0.57 6.37
N ALA A 101 11.73 -0.35 7.38
CA ALA A 101 11.96 -1.32 8.47
C ALA A 101 10.66 -1.69 9.24
N VAL A 102 9.67 -0.80 9.28
CA VAL A 102 8.36 -1.08 9.88
C VAL A 102 7.57 -2.07 9.03
N VAL A 103 7.67 -1.95 7.69
CA VAL A 103 7.04 -2.90 6.76
C VAL A 103 7.65 -4.29 6.90
N GLU A 104 8.98 -4.36 7.04
CA GLU A 104 9.66 -5.63 7.34
C GLU A 104 9.24 -6.19 8.70
N ALA A 105 9.14 -5.35 9.73
CA ALA A 105 8.65 -5.78 11.05
C ALA A 105 7.20 -6.29 11.01
N LEU A 106 6.32 -5.70 10.19
CA LEU A 106 4.94 -6.20 9.99
C LEU A 106 4.91 -7.60 9.37
N ARG A 107 5.86 -7.90 8.46
CA ARG A 107 6.01 -9.25 7.91
C ARG A 107 6.34 -10.26 8.99
N ASP A 108 7.13 -9.89 9.99
CA ASP A 108 7.60 -10.81 11.02
C ASP A 108 6.70 -10.81 12.28
N SER A 109 5.78 -9.85 12.41
CA SER A 109 4.85 -9.68 13.56
C SER A 109 3.74 -10.73 13.63
N SER A 110 3.37 -11.27 14.80
CA SER A 110 2.27 -12.27 14.86
C SER A 110 0.92 -11.73 14.38
N ASP A 111 0.60 -10.48 14.72
CA ASP A 111 -0.71 -9.87 14.50
C ASP A 111 -0.57 -8.48 13.85
N PRO A 112 -0.17 -8.44 12.57
CA PRO A 112 0.05 -7.18 11.87
C PRO A 112 -1.28 -6.47 11.57
N VAL A 113 -1.39 -5.23 12.05
CA VAL A 113 -2.58 -4.38 11.87
C VAL A 113 -2.18 -2.97 11.44
N ILE A 114 -2.95 -2.40 10.50
CA ILE A 114 -2.92 -0.97 10.18
C ILE A 114 -3.95 -0.28 11.08
N TYR A 115 -3.53 0.66 11.92
CA TYR A 115 -4.44 1.39 12.81
C TYR A 115 -5.04 2.62 12.13
N SER A 116 -4.24 3.37 11.39
CA SER A 116 -4.70 4.57 10.71
C SER A 116 -3.82 4.92 9.53
N ILE A 117 -4.42 5.66 8.58
CA ILE A 117 -3.74 6.31 7.47
C ILE A 117 -4.17 7.76 7.50
N GLU A 118 -3.21 8.66 7.64
CA GLU A 118 -3.43 10.09 7.75
C GLU A 118 -2.83 10.76 6.51
N ALA A 119 -3.61 11.63 5.88
CA ALA A 119 -3.06 12.57 4.91
C ALA A 119 -1.93 13.36 5.58
N ASP A 120 -0.85 13.64 4.86
CA ASP A 120 0.12 14.60 5.38
C ASP A 120 -0.62 15.93 5.63
N SER A 121 -0.26 16.58 6.73
CA SER A 121 -0.93 17.82 7.16
C SER A 121 -0.65 19.02 6.22
N GLU A 122 0.06 18.79 5.11
CA GLU A 122 0.23 19.75 4.03
C GLU A 122 -0.92 19.58 3.04
N GLY A 123 -2.11 20.04 3.43
CA GLY A 123 -3.28 20.01 2.56
C GLY A 123 -2.96 20.66 1.21
N THR A 124 -2.93 19.86 0.14
CA THR A 124 -3.12 20.32 -1.23
C THR A 124 -3.73 19.16 -2.02
N TYR A 125 -5.05 19.25 -2.21
CA TYR A 125 -5.78 18.51 -3.23
C TYR A 125 -5.51 19.12 -4.61
#